data_AF-A0A1H7PFF4-F1
#
_entry.id   AF-A0A1H7PFF4-F1
#
_cell.length_a   1.000
_cell.length_b   1.000
_cell.length_c   1.000
_cell.angle_alpha   90.00
_cell.angle_beta   90.00
_cell.angle_gamma   90.00
#
_symmetry.space_group_name_H-M   'P 1'
#
loop_
_entity.id
_entity.type
_entity.pdbx_description
1 polymer ?
#
loop_
_entity_poly.entity_id
_entity_poly.type
_entity_poly.pdbx_seq_one_letter_code
_entity_poly.pdbx_strand_id
1 'polypeptide(L)'
;MVFIGNKKYSVYTNSKGVANLNINLVAKTYKLTISFEGDDNYNAVNKIMYLRISKLSTRITCYKNFVVKGNNLYFYLFDSYYNPVSCKKLIVKYKGKTVTKTSNKNGRISYKIKSSGSKHSLHVKFKGDGQFKSSSKYHKFYITTFSPLKIGNSKLLTNGYLRIYLNGLTKSSISKKTIVIKVASKKFSKKSSSEGIVVLKPNVCAKAYTVSAKFGKYVVYKKMKCIEGNVKDPLKYNIPTKSGVPDIDVMPGNYVMGDNNARYTLTKIQYNEVIKRDSYCLFLNNKLSKYTFFKTKNNPNTNHIIQREKWNVIERAINLKIVGKNKANYWPSEISVLLKGKSYKYPEVRKTQSTNYYCGPNSASVCTQVLKNYYCEKYLAKLMGTNRREGTKCQWIIDGLNKLGFNATYFYKASFDNALNELKKRRCCISIPCTSPLCFYFGYQF
;
A
#
# COMPACT_ATOMS: atom_id res chain seq x y z
N MET A 1 39.90 -16.94 36.73
CA MET A 1 39.64 -15.48 36.87
C MET A 1 40.16 -14.70 35.68
N VAL A 2 39.42 -13.70 35.19
CA VAL A 2 39.82 -12.81 34.10
C VAL A 2 39.60 -11.36 34.51
N PHE A 3 40.63 -10.52 34.38
CA PHE A 3 40.56 -9.08 34.59
C PHE A 3 40.72 -8.35 33.26
N ILE A 4 39.75 -7.50 32.90
CA ILE A 4 39.81 -6.62 31.73
C ILE A 4 39.84 -5.17 32.22
N GLY A 5 41.02 -4.54 32.20
CA GLY A 5 41.20 -3.28 32.91
C GLY A 5 40.85 -3.45 34.39
N ASN A 6 39.92 -2.65 34.91
CA ASN A 6 39.51 -2.69 36.32
C ASN A 6 38.30 -3.61 36.58
N LYS A 7 37.81 -4.35 35.58
CA LYS A 7 36.67 -5.26 35.74
C LYS A 7 37.14 -6.70 35.93
N LYS A 8 36.62 -7.36 36.97
CA LYS A 8 36.87 -8.76 37.32
C LYS A 8 35.73 -9.64 36.79
N TYR A 9 36.07 -10.77 36.17
CA TYR A 9 35.15 -11.77 35.64
C TYR A 9 35.55 -13.16 36.12
N SER A 10 34.59 -13.91 36.64
CA SER A 10 34.75 -15.34 36.94
C SER A 10 34.21 -16.14 35.76
N VAL A 11 35.03 -17.02 35.22
CA VAL A 11 34.68 -17.92 34.12
C VAL A 11 35.20 -19.31 34.45
N TYR A 12 34.42 -20.32 34.08
CA TYR A 12 34.74 -21.72 34.31
C TYR A 12 34.99 -22.40 32.97
N THR A 13 35.91 -23.37 32.97
CA THR A 13 36.16 -24.23 31.83
C THR A 13 35.04 -25.26 31.69
N ASN A 14 34.74 -25.64 30.45
CA ASN A 14 33.88 -26.80 30.18
C ASN A 14 34.67 -28.11 30.25
N SER A 15 34.03 -29.25 29.96
CA SER A 15 34.66 -30.58 29.93
C SER A 15 35.80 -30.74 28.91
N LYS A 16 36.02 -29.75 28.04
CA LYS A 16 37.13 -29.70 27.08
C LYS A 16 38.22 -28.69 27.49
N GLY A 17 38.16 -28.14 28.70
CA GLY A 17 39.12 -27.14 29.18
C GLY A 17 38.93 -25.74 28.60
N VAL A 18 37.80 -25.42 27.97
CA VAL A 18 37.56 -24.12 27.31
C VAL A 18 36.65 -23.23 28.15
N ALA A 19 37.07 -22.00 28.41
CA ALA A 19 36.26 -20.95 29.03
C ALA A 19 35.91 -19.85 28.01
N ASN A 20 34.67 -19.36 28.04
CA ASN A 20 34.19 -18.31 27.12
C ASN A 20 33.75 -17.06 27.90
N LEU A 21 34.12 -15.87 27.42
CA LEU A 21 33.73 -14.59 28.01
C LEU A 21 33.19 -13.65 26.95
N ASN A 22 31.92 -13.25 27.09
CA ASN A 22 31.32 -12.24 26.23
C ASN A 22 31.72 -10.85 26.70
N ILE A 23 32.31 -10.06 25.80
CA ILE A 23 32.78 -8.71 26.09
C ILE A 23 32.10 -7.67 25.18
N ASN A 24 31.72 -6.54 25.78
CA ASN A 24 31.24 -5.37 25.06
C ASN A 24 32.01 -4.14 25.58
N LEU A 25 33.08 -3.79 24.88
CA LEU A 25 34.06 -2.81 25.32
C LEU A 25 34.16 -1.66 24.32
N VAL A 26 34.41 -0.45 24.82
CA VAL A 26 34.73 0.70 23.96
C VAL A 26 36.11 0.53 23.35
N ALA A 27 36.34 1.14 22.19
CA ALA A 27 37.59 1.00 21.46
C ALA A 27 38.76 1.63 22.21
N LYS A 28 39.63 0.77 22.74
CA LYS A 28 40.94 1.08 23.32
C LYS A 28 41.70 -0.24 23.52
N THR A 29 42.94 -0.13 23.97
CA THR A 29 43.70 -1.30 24.44
C THR A 29 43.40 -1.54 25.91
N TYR A 30 43.04 -2.78 26.26
CA TYR A 30 42.85 -3.22 27.63
C TYR A 30 43.97 -4.17 28.01
N LYS A 31 44.56 -3.97 29.18
CA LYS A 31 45.36 -5.01 29.83
C LYS A 31 44.40 -6.12 30.27
N LEU A 32 44.66 -7.33 29.80
CA LEU A 32 43.96 -8.53 30.18
C LEU A 32 44.87 -9.34 31.10
N THR A 33 44.37 -9.69 32.28
CA THR A 33 45.07 -10.61 33.18
C THR A 33 44.19 -11.82 33.40
N ILE A 34 44.68 -12.99 33.04
CA ILE A 34 44.00 -14.27 33.23
C ILE A 34 44.77 -15.00 34.32
N SER A 35 44.09 -15.41 35.37
CA SER A 35 44.68 -16.18 36.45
C SER A 35 43.82 -17.39 36.79
N PHE A 36 44.50 -18.49 37.11
CA PHE A 36 43.95 -19.65 37.78
C PHE A 36 44.80 -19.87 39.02
N GLU A 37 44.16 -19.97 40.18
CA GLU A 37 44.85 -19.99 41.48
C GLU A 37 45.51 -21.34 41.77
N GLY A 38 45.28 -22.34 40.92
CA GLY A 38 45.68 -23.71 41.17
C GLY A 38 44.59 -24.48 41.91
N ASP A 39 44.72 -25.80 41.89
CA ASP A 39 43.97 -26.74 42.72
C ASP A 39 44.86 -27.97 43.03
N ASP A 40 44.28 -29.00 43.65
CA ASP A 40 45.01 -30.22 44.05
C ASP A 40 45.67 -30.96 42.87
N ASN A 41 45.19 -30.74 41.64
CA ASN A 41 45.64 -31.44 40.45
C ASN A 41 46.46 -30.54 39.50
N TYR A 42 46.31 -29.23 39.59
CA TYR A 42 46.86 -28.27 38.64
C TYR A 42 47.52 -27.07 39.33
N ASN A 43 48.73 -26.74 38.89
CA ASN A 43 49.45 -25.57 39.40
C ASN A 43 48.74 -24.24 39.06
N ALA A 44 48.97 -23.23 39.90
CA ALA A 44 48.56 -21.86 39.63
C ALA A 44 49.23 -21.32 38.36
N VAL A 45 48.49 -20.51 37.59
CA VAL A 45 49.01 -19.84 36.40
C VAL A 45 48.48 -18.42 36.29
N ASN A 46 49.35 -17.50 35.86
CA ASN A 46 48.99 -16.13 35.50
C ASN A 46 49.47 -15.80 34.09
N LYS A 47 48.63 -15.16 33.30
CA LYS A 47 48.97 -14.66 31.96
C LYS A 47 48.48 -13.23 31.79
N ILE A 48 49.37 -12.38 31.32
CA ILE A 48 49.06 -11.00 30.93
C ILE A 48 49.09 -10.91 29.39
N MET A 49 48.08 -10.27 28.81
CA MET A 49 48.05 -9.92 27.39
C MET A 49 47.34 -8.59 27.16
N TYR A 50 47.44 -8.04 25.95
CA TYR A 50 46.80 -6.78 25.59
C TYR A 50 45.72 -7.00 24.52
N LEU A 51 44.49 -6.65 24.86
CA LEU A 51 43.34 -6.75 23.96
C LEU A 51 43.05 -5.39 23.33
N ARG A 52 43.30 -5.26 22.02
CA ARG A 52 42.99 -4.03 21.27
C ARG A 52 41.60 -4.09 20.67
N ILE A 53 40.68 -3.27 21.19
CA ILE A 53 39.35 -3.08 20.60
C ILE A 53 39.41 -1.92 19.60
N SER A 54 39.08 -2.19 18.34
CA SER A 54 39.13 -1.19 17.26
C SER A 54 37.81 -0.45 17.08
N LYS A 55 37.88 0.84 16.69
CA LYS A 55 36.69 1.60 16.31
C LYS A 55 36.08 1.07 15.02
N LEU A 56 34.75 0.99 14.99
CA LEU A 56 34.02 0.62 13.78
C LEU A 56 34.01 1.77 12.78
N SER A 57 34.29 1.46 11.51
CA SER A 57 34.13 2.43 10.43
C SER A 57 32.65 2.81 10.29
N THR A 58 32.36 4.06 9.92
CA THR A 58 30.98 4.51 9.66
C THR A 58 30.82 5.02 8.25
N ARG A 59 29.58 5.08 7.78
CA ARG A 59 29.21 5.64 6.48
C ARG A 59 27.90 6.38 6.57
N ILE A 60 27.87 7.57 5.98
CA ILE A 60 26.65 8.34 5.77
C ILE A 60 26.08 7.99 4.39
N THR A 61 24.76 7.78 4.29
CA THR A 61 24.05 7.48 3.04
C THR A 61 22.81 8.34 2.88
N CYS A 62 22.50 8.72 1.63
CA CYS A 62 21.21 9.28 1.23
C CYS A 62 20.67 8.44 0.08
N TYR A 63 19.38 8.07 0.15
CA TYR A 63 18.76 7.13 -0.79
C TYR A 63 18.06 7.80 -1.97
N LYS A 64 18.10 9.13 -2.07
CA LYS A 64 17.53 9.88 -3.20
C LYS A 64 18.41 11.05 -3.51
N ASN A 65 18.46 11.48 -4.77
CA ASN A 65 19.11 12.74 -5.13
C ASN A 65 18.09 13.87 -5.40
N PHE A 66 16.90 13.80 -4.82
CA PHE A 66 15.91 14.86 -4.93
C PHE A 66 15.02 14.95 -3.70
N VAL A 67 14.39 16.11 -3.54
CA VAL A 67 13.47 16.42 -2.45
C VAL A 67 12.35 17.33 -2.97
N VAL A 68 11.14 17.16 -2.43
CA VAL A 68 10.05 18.09 -2.71
C VAL A 68 10.25 19.36 -1.88
N LYS A 69 10.04 20.54 -2.47
CA LYS A 69 10.16 21.82 -1.75
C LYS A 69 9.30 21.79 -0.48
N GLY A 70 9.89 22.19 0.66
CA GLY A 70 9.24 22.16 1.97
C GLY A 70 9.37 20.84 2.73
N ASN A 71 9.79 19.75 2.07
CA ASN A 71 9.94 18.43 2.69
C ASN A 71 11.36 18.18 3.23
N ASN A 72 11.49 17.11 4.01
CA ASN A 72 12.75 16.66 4.57
C ASN A 72 13.55 15.80 3.58
N LEU A 73 14.84 16.09 3.47
CA LEU A 73 15.84 15.18 2.94
C LEU A 73 16.41 14.34 4.10
N TYR A 74 16.63 13.04 3.87
CA TYR A 74 17.02 12.09 4.92
C TYR A 74 18.40 11.51 4.67
N PHE A 75 19.22 11.50 5.72
CA PHE A 75 20.52 10.84 5.74
C PHE A 75 20.56 9.78 6.82
N TYR A 76 21.35 8.73 6.59
CA TYR A 76 21.45 7.58 7.47
C TYR A 76 22.91 7.32 7.81
N LEU A 77 23.21 7.19 9.10
CA LEU A 77 24.51 6.77 9.62
C LEU A 77 24.48 5.26 9.89
N PHE A 78 25.40 4.55 9.27
CA PHE A 78 25.59 3.11 9.46
C PHE A 78 27.03 2.82 9.90
N ASP A 79 27.21 1.72 10.62
CA ASP A 79 28.54 1.13 10.86
C ASP A 79 29.01 0.31 9.63
N SER A 80 30.17 -0.35 9.78
CA SER A 80 30.77 -1.22 8.77
C SER A 80 29.91 -2.45 8.44
N TYR A 81 29.08 -2.90 9.38
CA TYR A 81 28.17 -4.03 9.24
C TYR A 81 26.77 -3.60 8.76
N TYR A 82 26.61 -2.33 8.39
CA TYR A 82 25.34 -1.74 7.96
C TYR A 82 24.27 -1.65 9.05
N ASN A 83 24.65 -1.77 10.33
CA ASN A 83 23.74 -1.52 11.44
C ASN A 83 23.52 -0.01 11.61
N PRO A 84 22.30 0.44 11.91
CA PRO A 84 22.03 1.84 12.13
C PRO A 84 22.72 2.35 13.39
N VAL A 85 23.42 3.49 13.29
CA VAL A 85 24.11 4.10 14.43
C VAL A 85 23.23 5.22 14.99
N SER A 86 22.55 4.94 16.10
CA SER A 86 21.60 5.83 16.76
C SER A 86 22.26 6.78 17.77
N CYS A 87 21.54 7.84 18.14
CA CYS A 87 21.92 8.80 19.18
C CYS A 87 23.26 9.51 18.95
N LYS A 88 23.69 9.66 17.68
CA LYS A 88 24.92 10.38 17.32
C LYS A 88 24.62 11.75 16.74
N LYS A 89 25.45 12.74 17.09
CA LYS A 89 25.37 14.11 16.56
C LYS A 89 26.04 14.18 15.18
N LEU A 90 25.27 14.54 14.16
CA LEU A 90 25.74 14.81 12.79
C LEU A 90 25.62 16.29 12.49
N ILE A 91 26.65 16.85 11.86
CA ILE A 91 26.72 18.24 11.42
C ILE A 91 26.25 18.30 9.96
N VAL A 92 25.26 19.13 9.67
CA VAL A 92 24.75 19.40 8.33
C VAL A 92 25.11 20.83 7.95
N LYS A 93 25.90 20.99 6.87
CA LYS A 93 26.25 22.28 6.28
C LYS A 93 25.50 22.45 4.96
N TYR A 94 24.70 23.50 4.85
CA TYR A 94 23.92 23.82 3.64
C TYR A 94 23.76 25.33 3.49
N LYS A 95 24.21 25.89 2.35
CA LYS A 95 24.15 27.34 2.04
C LYS A 95 24.64 28.24 3.19
N GLY A 96 25.87 28.02 3.64
CA GLY A 96 26.47 28.77 4.76
C GLY A 96 25.93 28.42 6.15
N LYS A 97 24.72 27.85 6.26
CA LYS A 97 24.14 27.44 7.55
C LYS A 97 24.70 26.09 8.01
N THR A 98 25.08 26.03 9.28
CA THR A 98 25.54 24.81 9.94
C THR A 98 24.57 24.46 11.06
N VAL A 99 24.04 23.23 11.05
CA VAL A 99 23.17 22.74 12.13
C VAL A 99 23.62 21.36 12.59
N THR A 100 23.34 21.04 13.85
CA THR A 100 23.56 19.71 14.40
C THR A 100 22.24 18.96 14.50
N LYS A 101 22.22 17.70 14.06
CA LYS A 101 21.07 16.79 14.15
C LYS A 101 21.48 15.46 14.78
N THR A 102 20.65 14.93 15.67
CA THR A 102 20.90 13.64 16.31
C THR A 102 20.22 12.52 15.52
N SER A 103 20.94 11.43 15.25
CA SER A 103 20.39 10.25 14.58
C SER A 103 19.39 9.52 15.47
N ASN A 104 18.26 9.09 14.90
CA ASN A 104 17.26 8.30 15.62
C ASN A 104 17.65 6.79 15.68
N LYS A 105 16.77 5.94 16.21
CA LYS A 105 16.97 4.46 16.28
C LYS A 105 17.33 3.78 14.95
N ASN A 106 16.96 4.39 13.83
CA ASN A 106 17.27 3.89 12.48
C ASN A 106 18.51 4.59 11.89
N GLY A 107 19.35 5.21 12.72
CA GLY A 107 20.52 5.98 12.28
C GLY A 107 20.17 7.21 11.45
N ARG A 108 18.88 7.62 11.42
CA ARG A 108 18.36 8.61 10.46
C ARG A 108 18.38 10.01 11.05
N ILE A 109 18.85 10.98 10.27
CA ILE A 109 18.60 12.42 10.47
C ILE A 109 17.71 12.97 9.36
N SER A 110 16.99 14.04 9.67
CA SER A 110 16.14 14.76 8.70
C SER A 110 16.52 16.24 8.64
N TYR A 111 16.60 16.78 7.42
CA TYR A 111 16.85 18.19 7.19
C TYR A 111 15.81 18.77 6.22
N LYS A 112 15.06 19.78 6.67
CA LYS A 112 13.97 20.40 5.89
C LYS A 112 14.56 21.32 4.82
N ILE A 113 14.19 21.10 3.55
CA ILE A 113 14.68 21.89 2.42
C ILE A 113 13.60 22.90 2.01
N LYS A 114 13.79 24.17 2.37
CA LYS A 114 12.88 25.28 2.03
C LYS A 114 13.33 26.11 0.81
N SER A 115 14.58 25.94 0.38
CA SER A 115 15.19 26.79 -0.64
C SER A 115 14.54 26.67 -2.03
N SER A 116 14.69 27.73 -2.82
CA SER A 116 14.43 27.77 -4.26
C SER A 116 15.67 27.33 -5.07
N GLY A 117 15.48 27.10 -6.38
CA GLY A 117 16.52 26.66 -7.31
C GLY A 117 16.56 25.15 -7.52
N SER A 118 17.03 24.72 -8.70
CA SER A 118 16.86 23.32 -9.13
C SER A 118 17.99 22.38 -8.70
N LYS A 119 19.23 22.85 -8.56
CA LYS A 119 20.43 22.05 -8.23
C LYS A 119 21.07 22.56 -6.95
N HIS A 120 21.36 21.66 -6.02
CA HIS A 120 21.93 21.97 -4.72
C HIS A 120 22.94 20.92 -4.27
N SER A 121 23.78 21.29 -3.33
CA SER A 121 24.66 20.38 -2.61
C SER A 121 24.61 20.69 -1.13
N LEU A 122 24.80 19.67 -0.30
CA LEU A 122 25.00 19.82 1.13
C LEU A 122 26.04 18.82 1.64
N HIS A 123 26.66 19.14 2.77
CA HIS A 123 27.67 18.31 3.40
C HIS A 123 27.16 17.83 4.76
N VAL A 124 27.15 16.52 4.97
CA VAL A 124 26.86 15.92 6.28
C VAL A 124 28.13 15.29 6.83
N LYS A 125 28.48 15.59 8.08
CA LYS A 125 29.67 15.05 8.76
C LYS A 125 29.29 14.45 10.11
N PHE A 126 29.77 13.25 10.38
CA PHE A 126 29.86 12.66 11.71
C PHE A 126 31.32 12.71 12.15
N LYS A 127 31.59 13.34 13.30
CA LYS A 127 32.97 13.55 13.79
C LYS A 127 33.62 12.25 14.33
N GLY A 128 32.86 11.17 14.50
CA GLY A 128 33.33 10.00 15.24
C GLY A 128 33.16 10.19 16.75
N ASP A 129 33.42 9.13 17.49
CA ASP A 129 33.44 9.10 18.96
C ASP A 129 34.36 7.98 19.47
N GLY A 130 34.23 7.58 20.74
CA GLY A 130 35.00 6.50 21.33
C GLY A 130 34.79 5.12 20.69
N GLN A 131 33.65 4.88 20.02
CA GLN A 131 33.30 3.59 19.44
C GLN A 131 33.39 3.59 17.90
N PHE A 132 33.14 4.73 17.27
CA PHE A 132 32.98 4.86 15.83
C PHE A 132 33.97 5.84 15.21
N LYS A 133 34.54 5.49 14.06
CA LYS A 133 35.36 6.41 13.25
C LYS A 133 34.47 7.49 12.60
N SER A 134 35.07 8.63 12.30
CA SER A 134 34.39 9.72 11.58
C SER A 134 34.00 9.34 10.17
N SER A 135 32.95 9.96 9.63
CA SER A 135 32.58 9.84 8.22
C SER A 135 31.89 11.10 7.72
N SER A 136 31.91 11.32 6.41
CA SER A 136 31.26 12.47 5.80
C SER A 136 30.64 12.11 4.45
N LYS A 137 29.71 12.96 3.99
CA LYS A 137 29.11 12.84 2.66
C LYS A 137 28.76 14.21 2.10
N TYR A 138 29.38 14.54 0.97
CA TYR A 138 28.87 15.55 0.06
C TYR A 138 27.75 14.94 -0.78
N HIS A 139 26.59 15.60 -0.80
CA HIS A 139 25.42 15.10 -1.49
C HIS A 139 24.83 16.16 -2.42
N LYS A 140 24.93 15.90 -3.72
CA LYS A 140 24.26 16.67 -4.77
C LYS A 140 22.82 16.20 -4.93
N PHE A 141 21.88 17.13 -4.95
CA PHE A 141 20.45 16.82 -5.07
C PHE A 141 19.67 17.91 -5.82
N TYR A 142 18.45 17.57 -6.22
CA TYR A 142 17.52 18.45 -6.92
C TYR A 142 16.30 18.79 -6.07
N ILE A 143 15.83 20.04 -6.14
CA ILE A 143 14.55 20.44 -5.53
C ILE A 143 13.45 20.33 -6.59
N THR A 144 12.32 19.77 -6.21
CA THR A 144 11.19 19.42 -7.10
C THR A 144 9.87 19.86 -6.47
N THR A 145 8.81 19.95 -7.27
CA THR A 145 7.43 20.26 -6.80
C THR A 145 6.63 19.00 -6.46
N PHE A 146 7.00 17.85 -7.01
CA PHE A 146 6.43 16.54 -6.73
C PHE A 146 7.54 15.49 -6.66
N SER A 147 7.25 14.29 -6.13
CA SER A 147 8.23 13.19 -6.08
C SER A 147 8.26 12.44 -7.42
N PRO A 148 9.24 12.66 -8.32
CA PRO A 148 9.20 12.12 -9.68
C PRO A 148 9.30 10.60 -9.73
N LEU A 149 10.01 9.95 -8.81
CA LEU A 149 10.31 8.53 -8.94
C LEU A 149 10.13 7.81 -7.61
N LYS A 150 9.58 6.60 -7.65
CA LYS A 150 9.37 5.76 -6.47
C LYS A 150 9.59 4.29 -6.83
N ILE A 151 10.41 3.60 -6.03
CA ILE A 151 10.46 2.13 -6.00
C ILE A 151 9.35 1.65 -5.05
N GLY A 152 8.34 0.99 -5.61
CA GLY A 152 7.14 0.55 -4.89
C GLY A 152 7.44 -0.52 -3.85
N ASN A 153 8.17 -1.55 -4.27
CA ASN A 153 8.34 -2.75 -3.48
C ASN A 153 9.06 -2.53 -2.16
N SER A 154 8.63 -3.24 -1.14
CA SER A 154 9.29 -3.27 0.16
C SER A 154 10.19 -4.48 0.36
N LYS A 155 9.83 -5.60 -0.27
CA LYS A 155 10.63 -6.81 -0.42
C LYS A 155 10.55 -7.31 -1.85
N LEU A 156 11.41 -8.24 -2.20
CA LEU A 156 11.41 -8.93 -3.48
C LEU A 156 11.26 -10.43 -3.24
N LEU A 157 10.61 -11.15 -4.15
CA LEU A 157 10.64 -12.60 -4.19
C LEU A 157 11.61 -13.05 -5.29
N THR A 158 12.24 -14.21 -5.15
CA THR A 158 13.11 -14.80 -6.20
C THR A 158 12.39 -14.88 -7.54
N ASN A 159 11.11 -15.25 -7.53
CA ASN A 159 10.22 -15.32 -8.69
C ASN A 159 9.28 -14.09 -8.82
N GLY A 160 9.55 -13.02 -8.08
CA GLY A 160 8.66 -11.84 -7.94
C GLY A 160 8.92 -10.73 -8.95
N TYR A 161 8.12 -9.66 -8.84
CA TYR A 161 8.18 -8.50 -9.74
C TYR A 161 8.56 -7.22 -8.99
N LEU A 162 9.43 -6.43 -9.63
CA LEU A 162 9.78 -5.08 -9.21
C LEU A 162 8.88 -4.06 -9.92
N ARG A 163 8.38 -3.09 -9.16
CA ARG A 163 7.41 -2.06 -9.56
C ARG A 163 7.99 -0.69 -9.29
N ILE A 164 8.14 0.09 -10.35
CA ILE A 164 8.62 1.46 -10.33
C ILE A 164 7.51 2.38 -10.79
N TYR A 165 7.32 3.47 -10.07
CA TYR A 165 6.31 4.49 -10.36
C TYR A 165 7.02 5.80 -10.69
N LEU A 166 6.74 6.31 -11.89
CA LEU A 166 7.14 7.61 -12.39
C LEU A 166 5.93 8.54 -12.28
N ASN A 167 6.08 9.61 -11.52
CA ASN A 167 5.07 10.64 -11.36
C ASN A 167 5.47 11.87 -12.18
N GLY A 168 4.48 12.66 -12.56
CA GLY A 168 4.67 13.87 -13.35
C GLY A 168 3.39 14.70 -13.38
N LEU A 169 3.51 15.96 -13.84
CA LEU A 169 2.38 16.89 -13.92
C LEU A 169 1.45 16.56 -15.08
N THR A 170 1.97 15.95 -16.15
CA THR A 170 1.22 15.61 -17.36
C THR A 170 1.42 14.14 -17.74
N LYS A 171 0.47 13.55 -18.49
CA LYS A 171 0.62 12.19 -19.04
C LYS A 171 1.82 12.06 -19.97
N SER A 172 2.11 13.09 -20.78
CA SER A 172 3.27 13.11 -21.67
C SER A 172 4.60 13.13 -20.90
N SER A 173 4.62 13.69 -19.69
CA SER A 173 5.82 13.70 -18.84
C SER A 173 6.18 12.33 -18.25
N ILE A 174 5.21 11.41 -18.19
CA ILE A 174 5.38 10.07 -17.58
C ILE A 174 5.24 8.92 -18.56
N SER A 175 4.60 9.10 -19.71
CA SER A 175 4.33 8.03 -20.68
C SER A 175 5.56 7.73 -21.55
N LYS A 176 5.80 6.43 -21.80
CA LYS A 176 6.87 5.91 -22.67
C LYS A 176 8.27 6.42 -22.30
N LYS A 177 8.49 6.79 -21.04
CA LYS A 177 9.78 7.30 -20.55
C LYS A 177 10.67 6.16 -20.11
N THR A 178 11.95 6.24 -20.51
CA THR A 178 12.94 5.23 -20.15
C THR A 178 13.39 5.37 -18.71
N ILE A 179 13.23 4.31 -17.94
CA ILE A 179 13.74 4.17 -16.57
C ILE A 179 14.84 3.11 -16.56
N VAL A 180 16.02 3.49 -16.06
CA VAL A 180 17.14 2.57 -15.86
C VAL A 180 17.08 2.01 -14.46
N ILE A 181 17.01 0.70 -14.33
CA ILE A 181 16.84 -0.01 -13.07
C ILE A 181 18.03 -0.93 -12.87
N LYS A 182 18.63 -0.91 -11.69
CA LYS A 182 19.71 -1.84 -11.31
C LYS A 182 19.33 -2.62 -10.06
N VAL A 183 19.53 -3.93 -10.10
CA VAL A 183 19.37 -4.85 -8.96
C VAL A 183 20.38 -5.98 -9.13
N ALA A 184 21.13 -6.29 -8.07
CA ALA A 184 22.32 -7.14 -8.16
C ALA A 184 23.31 -6.59 -9.21
N SER A 185 23.93 -7.47 -10.01
CA SER A 185 24.73 -7.14 -11.19
C SER A 185 23.89 -6.79 -12.42
N LYS A 186 22.57 -6.95 -12.38
CA LYS A 186 21.69 -6.76 -13.55
C LYS A 186 21.28 -5.30 -13.72
N LYS A 187 21.28 -4.85 -14.98
CA LYS A 187 20.82 -3.53 -15.42
C LYS A 187 19.69 -3.71 -16.44
N PHE A 188 18.55 -3.07 -16.18
CA PHE A 188 17.38 -3.07 -17.04
C PHE A 188 17.09 -1.66 -17.53
N SER A 189 16.62 -1.54 -18.77
CA SER A 189 16.09 -0.30 -19.34
C SER A 189 14.67 -0.58 -19.81
N LYS A 190 13.68 0.08 -19.21
CA LYS A 190 12.26 -0.16 -19.50
C LYS A 190 11.52 1.15 -19.69
N LYS A 191 10.62 1.18 -20.66
CA LYS A 191 9.71 2.31 -20.89
C LYS A 191 8.52 2.21 -19.93
N SER A 192 8.13 3.32 -19.34
CA SER A 192 6.92 3.42 -18.53
C SER A 192 5.65 3.33 -19.38
N SER A 193 4.59 2.81 -18.78
CA SER A 193 3.24 2.86 -19.33
C SER A 193 2.72 4.30 -19.46
N SER A 194 1.55 4.46 -20.08
CA SER A 194 0.79 5.71 -20.14
C SER A 194 0.54 6.34 -18.76
N GLU A 195 0.42 5.50 -17.73
CA GLU A 195 0.24 5.91 -16.32
C GLU A 195 1.55 5.94 -15.50
N GLY A 196 2.72 5.91 -16.15
CA GLY A 196 4.01 6.07 -15.46
C GLY A 196 4.49 4.82 -14.71
N ILE A 197 4.00 3.64 -15.05
CA ILE A 197 4.32 2.39 -14.34
C ILE A 197 5.36 1.60 -15.14
N VAL A 198 6.36 1.06 -14.43
CA VAL A 198 7.25 0.01 -14.95
C VAL A 198 7.17 -1.19 -14.03
N VAL A 199 6.90 -2.36 -14.62
CA VAL A 199 7.00 -3.65 -13.94
C VAL A 199 8.01 -4.52 -14.66
N LEU A 200 8.90 -5.16 -13.91
CA LEU A 200 9.83 -6.14 -14.47
C LEU A 200 10.09 -7.28 -13.49
N LYS A 201 10.48 -8.42 -14.02
CA LYS A 201 10.89 -9.59 -13.25
C LYS A 201 12.42 -9.67 -13.23
N PRO A 202 13.10 -9.42 -12.09
CA PRO A 202 14.55 -9.35 -12.08
C PRO A 202 15.24 -10.73 -12.02
N ASN A 203 14.55 -11.77 -11.54
CA ASN A 203 15.06 -13.14 -11.34
C ASN A 203 16.42 -13.15 -10.61
N VAL A 204 16.39 -12.81 -9.32
CA VAL A 204 17.61 -12.70 -8.48
C VAL A 204 17.49 -13.58 -7.25
N CYS A 205 18.60 -14.16 -6.80
CA CYS A 205 18.64 -15.07 -5.64
C CYS A 205 18.20 -14.39 -4.35
N ALA A 206 17.86 -15.19 -3.33
CA ALA A 206 17.49 -14.67 -2.02
C ALA A 206 18.72 -14.04 -1.32
N LYS A 207 18.69 -12.71 -1.13
CA LYS A 207 19.64 -11.91 -0.35
C LYS A 207 19.21 -10.46 -0.28
N ALA A 208 19.91 -9.66 0.52
CA ALA A 208 19.69 -8.21 0.57
C ALA A 208 20.28 -7.52 -0.66
N TYR A 209 19.51 -6.61 -1.27
CA TYR A 209 19.95 -5.81 -2.42
C TYR A 209 19.72 -4.32 -2.16
N THR A 210 20.60 -3.50 -2.73
CA THR A 210 20.30 -2.08 -2.98
C THR A 210 19.82 -1.95 -4.42
N VAL A 211 18.51 -1.80 -4.59
CA VAL A 211 17.89 -1.53 -5.90
C VAL A 211 18.03 -0.05 -6.20
N SER A 212 18.32 0.30 -7.44
CA SER A 212 18.25 1.69 -7.91
C SER A 212 17.33 1.82 -9.12
N ALA A 213 16.66 2.96 -9.19
CA ALA A 213 15.90 3.39 -10.36
C ALA A 213 16.32 4.81 -10.71
N LYS A 214 16.55 5.07 -12.00
CA LYS A 214 16.96 6.36 -12.55
C LYS A 214 16.05 6.77 -13.69
N PHE A 215 15.55 8.00 -13.63
CA PHE A 215 14.82 8.66 -14.71
C PHE A 215 15.41 10.06 -14.93
N GLY A 216 16.02 10.28 -16.10
CA GLY A 216 16.78 11.50 -16.38
C GLY A 216 17.82 11.78 -15.29
N LYS A 217 17.73 12.95 -14.65
CA LYS A 217 18.59 13.36 -13.54
C LYS A 217 18.20 12.78 -12.18
N TYR A 218 17.01 12.22 -12.03
CA TYR A 218 16.48 11.74 -10.75
C TYR A 218 16.85 10.28 -10.51
N VAL A 219 17.31 9.99 -9.29
CA VAL A 219 17.75 8.65 -8.86
C VAL A 219 17.17 8.36 -7.48
N VAL A 220 16.64 7.15 -7.34
CA VAL A 220 16.19 6.57 -6.07
C VAL A 220 16.92 5.26 -5.85
N TYR A 221 17.37 5.06 -4.62
CA TYR A 221 17.91 3.81 -4.11
C TYR A 221 16.95 3.25 -3.06
N LYS A 222 16.83 1.94 -2.97
CA LYS A 222 16.04 1.27 -1.94
C LYS A 222 16.72 -0.04 -1.56
N LYS A 223 17.08 -0.16 -0.29
CA LYS A 223 17.46 -1.45 0.29
C LYS A 223 16.21 -2.30 0.47
N MET A 224 16.28 -3.56 0.06
CA MET A 224 15.22 -4.54 0.28
C MET A 224 15.80 -5.95 0.33
N LYS A 225 15.11 -6.84 1.07
CA LYS A 225 15.44 -8.27 1.11
C LYS A 225 14.73 -8.96 -0.07
N CYS A 226 15.47 -9.74 -0.83
CA CYS A 226 14.92 -10.78 -1.68
C CYS A 226 14.79 -12.06 -0.85
N ILE A 227 13.62 -12.68 -0.87
CA ILE A 227 13.33 -13.94 -0.17
C ILE A 227 12.88 -14.98 -1.17
N GLU A 228 13.06 -16.25 -0.83
CA GLU A 228 12.49 -17.35 -1.61
C GLU A 228 10.97 -17.29 -1.58
N GLY A 229 10.34 -17.53 -2.72
CA GLY A 229 8.89 -17.58 -2.81
C GLY A 229 8.35 -17.33 -4.22
N ASN A 230 7.11 -17.77 -4.40
CA ASN A 230 6.35 -17.60 -5.63
C ASN A 230 5.29 -16.50 -5.48
N VAL A 231 4.91 -15.92 -6.61
CA VAL A 231 3.78 -14.98 -6.65
C VAL A 231 2.46 -15.71 -6.42
N LYS A 232 1.49 -15.03 -5.81
CA LYS A 232 0.15 -15.53 -5.49
C LYS A 232 -0.88 -14.69 -6.21
N ASP A 233 -1.67 -15.32 -7.08
CA ASP A 233 -2.79 -14.66 -7.76
C ASP A 233 -3.91 -14.36 -6.76
N PRO A 234 -4.31 -13.08 -6.57
CA PRO A 234 -5.40 -12.70 -5.67
C PRO A 234 -6.76 -13.34 -5.97
N LEU A 235 -6.98 -13.87 -7.18
CA LEU A 235 -8.20 -14.59 -7.53
C LEU A 235 -8.19 -16.06 -7.12
N LYS A 236 -7.02 -16.61 -6.79
CA LYS A 236 -6.85 -18.03 -6.42
C LYS A 236 -6.41 -18.22 -4.97
N TYR A 237 -5.72 -17.23 -4.40
CA TYR A 237 -5.08 -17.35 -3.10
C TYR A 237 -5.32 -16.11 -2.23
N ASN A 238 -5.40 -16.35 -0.92
CA ASN A 238 -5.40 -15.29 0.07
C ASN A 238 -4.05 -14.55 0.06
N ILE A 239 -4.12 -13.22 -0.04
CA ILE A 239 -2.95 -12.35 -0.06
C ILE A 239 -2.73 -11.77 1.34
N PRO A 240 -1.55 -11.93 1.94
CA PRO A 240 -1.25 -11.32 3.23
C PRO A 240 -1.37 -9.79 3.14
N THR A 241 -1.66 -9.17 4.28
CA THR A 241 -1.66 -7.71 4.38
C THR A 241 -0.37 -7.21 5.00
N LYS A 242 0.04 -6.02 4.58
CA LYS A 242 1.09 -5.22 5.17
C LYS A 242 0.49 -3.92 5.67
N SER A 243 0.42 -3.76 6.99
CA SER A 243 -0.20 -2.60 7.63
C SER A 243 -1.65 -2.36 7.13
N GLY A 244 -2.42 -3.44 6.99
CA GLY A 244 -3.81 -3.39 6.51
C GLY A 244 -3.98 -3.22 4.99
N VAL A 245 -2.89 -3.08 4.23
CA VAL A 245 -2.92 -2.99 2.75
C VAL A 245 -2.51 -4.34 2.15
N PRO A 246 -3.15 -4.85 1.08
CA PRO A 246 -2.69 -6.07 0.41
C PRO A 246 -1.21 -6.00 0.03
N ASP A 247 -0.45 -7.03 0.36
CA ASP A 247 0.98 -7.08 0.09
C ASP A 247 1.26 -7.38 -1.38
N ILE A 248 1.33 -6.31 -2.17
CA ILE A 248 1.55 -6.41 -3.61
C ILE A 248 2.89 -7.03 -4.01
N ASP A 249 3.87 -7.07 -3.09
CA ASP A 249 5.17 -7.66 -3.37
C ASP A 249 5.07 -9.17 -3.65
N VAL A 250 4.00 -9.81 -3.17
CA VAL A 250 3.73 -11.23 -3.40
C VAL A 250 2.79 -11.49 -4.59
N MET A 251 2.32 -10.46 -5.28
CA MET A 251 1.37 -10.60 -6.39
C MET A 251 2.08 -10.64 -7.76
N PRO A 252 1.44 -11.22 -8.81
CA PRO A 252 1.94 -11.21 -10.17
C PRO A 252 2.13 -9.80 -10.75
N GLY A 253 2.94 -9.71 -11.82
CA GLY A 253 3.37 -8.43 -12.39
C GLY A 253 2.24 -7.56 -12.97
N ASN A 254 1.09 -8.16 -13.30
CA ASN A 254 -0.08 -7.43 -13.77
C ASN A 254 -0.88 -6.76 -12.64
N TYR A 255 -0.45 -6.84 -11.37
CA TYR A 255 -1.07 -6.10 -10.26
C TYR A 255 -0.18 -4.93 -9.83
N VAL A 256 -0.76 -3.74 -9.68
CA VAL A 256 -0.08 -2.51 -9.22
C VAL A 256 -0.92 -1.78 -8.18
N MET A 257 -0.31 -0.93 -7.36
CA MET A 257 -1.08 -0.06 -6.47
C MET A 257 -1.65 1.09 -7.31
N GLY A 258 -2.96 1.26 -7.26
CA GLY A 258 -3.63 2.45 -7.77
C GLY A 258 -3.29 3.69 -6.94
N ASP A 259 -3.35 4.85 -7.57
CA ASP A 259 -3.28 6.15 -6.91
C ASP A 259 -4.69 6.60 -6.52
N ASN A 260 -4.94 6.65 -5.21
CA ASN A 260 -6.19 7.09 -4.59
C ASN A 260 -6.59 8.55 -4.93
N ASN A 261 -5.75 9.30 -5.62
CA ASN A 261 -6.01 10.68 -6.05
C ASN A 261 -5.99 10.86 -7.58
N ALA A 262 -5.69 9.82 -8.35
CA ALA A 262 -5.59 9.93 -9.80
C ALA A 262 -6.96 10.09 -10.47
N ARG A 263 -6.91 10.48 -11.75
CA ARG A 263 -8.04 10.38 -12.67
C ARG A 263 -7.94 9.07 -13.43
N TYR A 264 -8.99 8.26 -13.34
CA TYR A 264 -9.09 7.01 -14.07
C TYR A 264 -10.14 7.10 -15.17
N THR A 265 -9.85 6.43 -16.28
CA THR A 265 -10.77 6.26 -17.40
C THR A 265 -10.97 4.76 -17.63
N LEU A 266 -12.22 4.30 -17.62
CA LEU A 266 -12.60 2.89 -17.77
C LEU A 266 -13.66 2.74 -18.86
N THR A 267 -13.56 1.66 -19.64
CA THR A 267 -14.62 1.24 -20.57
C THR A 267 -15.72 0.48 -19.85
N LYS A 268 -16.88 0.32 -20.50
CA LYS A 268 -18.00 -0.50 -20.01
C LYS A 268 -17.59 -1.89 -19.55
N ILE A 269 -16.80 -2.58 -20.36
CA ILE A 269 -16.33 -3.94 -20.06
C ILE A 269 -15.52 -3.93 -18.76
N GLN A 270 -14.62 -2.96 -18.59
CA GLN A 270 -13.70 -2.90 -17.46
C GLN A 270 -14.39 -2.60 -16.13
N TYR A 271 -15.32 -1.64 -16.09
CA TYR A 271 -16.02 -1.35 -14.84
C TYR A 271 -17.09 -2.42 -14.54
N ASN A 272 -17.70 -3.03 -15.56
CA ASN A 272 -18.67 -4.12 -15.36
C ASN A 272 -18.01 -5.38 -14.81
N GLU A 273 -16.76 -5.68 -15.19
CA GLU A 273 -15.98 -6.77 -14.60
C GLU A 273 -15.95 -6.65 -13.06
N VAL A 274 -15.70 -5.43 -12.55
CA VAL A 274 -15.59 -5.17 -11.11
C VAL A 274 -16.95 -5.23 -10.42
N ILE A 275 -17.96 -4.59 -11.01
CA ILE A 275 -19.34 -4.60 -10.50
C ILE A 275 -19.86 -6.04 -10.36
N LYS A 276 -19.69 -6.89 -11.39
CA LYS A 276 -20.10 -8.29 -11.35
C LYS A 276 -19.35 -9.09 -10.29
N ARG A 277 -18.04 -8.88 -10.17
CA ARG A 277 -17.24 -9.54 -9.14
C ARG A 277 -17.67 -9.12 -7.73
N ASP A 278 -17.99 -7.84 -7.55
CA ASP A 278 -18.45 -7.30 -6.26
C ASP A 278 -19.85 -7.82 -5.90
N SER A 279 -20.75 -7.88 -6.87
CA SER A 279 -22.06 -8.56 -6.76
C SER A 279 -21.91 -9.99 -6.26
N TYR A 280 -21.04 -10.78 -6.89
CA TYR A 280 -20.82 -12.17 -6.51
C TYR A 280 -20.15 -12.28 -5.12
N CYS A 281 -19.22 -11.39 -4.81
CA CYS A 281 -18.58 -11.32 -3.50
C CYS A 281 -19.60 -11.01 -2.38
N LEU A 282 -20.52 -10.06 -2.62
CA LEU A 282 -21.63 -9.76 -1.72
C LEU A 282 -22.53 -10.97 -1.51
N PHE A 283 -22.89 -11.68 -2.59
CA PHE A 283 -23.73 -12.87 -2.49
C PHE A 283 -23.09 -13.98 -1.66
N LEU A 284 -21.82 -14.31 -1.94
CA LEU A 284 -21.14 -15.40 -1.25
C LEU A 284 -20.77 -15.06 0.20
N ASN A 285 -20.40 -13.79 0.48
CA ASN A 285 -19.73 -13.43 1.74
C ASN A 285 -20.51 -12.42 2.59
N ASN A 286 -21.62 -11.87 2.10
CA ASN A 286 -22.37 -10.76 2.70
C ASN A 286 -21.54 -9.51 3.01
N LYS A 287 -20.36 -9.38 2.39
CA LYS A 287 -19.46 -8.24 2.60
C LYS A 287 -18.55 -8.05 1.41
N LEU A 288 -18.15 -6.80 1.19
CA LEU A 288 -17.11 -6.46 0.23
C LEU A 288 -15.74 -6.39 0.90
N SER A 289 -14.72 -6.69 0.12
CA SER A 289 -13.32 -6.48 0.49
C SER A 289 -13.02 -4.98 0.70
N LYS A 290 -12.11 -4.68 1.64
CA LYS A 290 -11.59 -3.31 1.89
C LYS A 290 -10.82 -2.73 0.69
N TYR A 291 -10.37 -3.61 -0.21
CA TYR A 291 -9.66 -3.26 -1.43
C TYR A 291 -10.28 -4.00 -2.61
N THR A 292 -10.36 -3.35 -3.76
CA THR A 292 -10.69 -3.98 -5.04
C THR A 292 -9.61 -3.67 -6.05
N PHE A 293 -9.68 -4.26 -7.23
CA PHE A 293 -8.79 -3.94 -8.33
C PHE A 293 -9.54 -3.81 -9.64
N PHE A 294 -9.02 -3.00 -10.55
CA PHE A 294 -9.67 -2.74 -11.84
C PHE A 294 -8.64 -2.46 -12.93
N LYS A 295 -9.05 -2.65 -14.18
CA LYS A 295 -8.28 -2.28 -15.36
C LYS A 295 -8.72 -0.91 -15.86
N THR A 296 -7.81 -0.19 -16.51
CA THR A 296 -8.10 1.13 -17.09
C THR A 296 -8.03 1.07 -18.60
N LYS A 297 -8.68 2.01 -19.29
CA LYS A 297 -8.60 2.13 -20.75
C LYS A 297 -7.16 2.26 -21.22
N ASN A 298 -6.31 2.95 -20.44
CA ASN A 298 -4.93 3.22 -20.82
C ASN A 298 -3.95 2.09 -20.45
N ASN A 299 -4.38 1.14 -19.60
CA ASN A 299 -3.61 -0.01 -19.14
C ASN A 299 -4.54 -1.24 -18.97
N PRO A 300 -5.04 -1.82 -20.08
CA PRO A 300 -6.06 -2.88 -20.04
C PRO A 300 -5.56 -4.20 -19.45
N ASN A 301 -4.24 -4.41 -19.41
CA ASN A 301 -3.62 -5.64 -18.90
C ASN A 301 -3.10 -5.49 -17.46
N THR A 302 -3.42 -4.39 -16.78
CA THR A 302 -2.93 -4.10 -15.43
C THR A 302 -4.09 -3.86 -14.46
N ASN A 303 -4.11 -4.64 -13.39
CA ASN A 303 -5.03 -4.54 -12.26
C ASN A 303 -4.52 -3.51 -11.24
N HIS A 304 -5.26 -2.42 -11.07
CA HIS A 304 -4.97 -1.32 -10.14
C HIS A 304 -5.69 -1.57 -8.83
N ILE A 305 -4.93 -1.92 -7.79
CA ILE A 305 -5.46 -2.16 -6.45
C ILE A 305 -5.75 -0.82 -5.77
N ILE A 306 -6.98 -0.61 -5.34
CA ILE A 306 -7.44 0.63 -4.72
C ILE A 306 -8.30 0.35 -3.49
N GLN A 307 -8.37 1.31 -2.57
CA GLN A 307 -9.30 1.24 -1.44
C GLN A 307 -10.74 1.22 -1.94
N ARG A 308 -11.59 0.41 -1.30
CA ARG A 308 -13.00 0.25 -1.65
C ARG A 308 -13.73 1.60 -1.73
N GLU A 309 -13.50 2.49 -0.76
CA GLU A 309 -14.15 3.80 -0.73
C GLU A 309 -13.79 4.70 -1.91
N LYS A 310 -12.63 4.48 -2.52
CA LYS A 310 -12.19 5.18 -3.72
C LYS A 310 -12.82 4.59 -4.97
N TRP A 311 -12.92 3.25 -5.03
CA TRP A 311 -13.72 2.58 -6.06
C TRP A 311 -15.18 3.05 -6.04
N ASN A 312 -15.77 3.20 -4.86
CA ASN A 312 -17.14 3.69 -4.71
C ASN A 312 -17.38 5.07 -5.34
N VAL A 313 -16.33 5.91 -5.48
CA VAL A 313 -16.42 7.18 -6.24
C VAL A 313 -16.63 6.92 -7.74
N ILE A 314 -15.94 5.93 -8.30
CA ILE A 314 -16.09 5.51 -9.71
C ILE A 314 -17.48 4.89 -9.90
N GLU A 315 -17.85 3.96 -9.02
CA GLU A 315 -19.13 3.27 -9.07
C GLU A 315 -20.31 4.24 -8.93
N ARG A 316 -20.24 5.20 -8.00
CA ARG A 316 -21.24 6.26 -7.87
C ARG A 316 -21.35 7.12 -9.12
N ALA A 317 -20.24 7.41 -9.81
CA ALA A 317 -20.27 8.17 -11.06
C ALA A 317 -20.93 7.39 -12.20
N ILE A 318 -20.74 6.07 -12.25
CA ILE A 318 -21.47 5.18 -13.17
C ILE A 318 -22.96 5.22 -12.84
N ASN A 319 -23.29 5.02 -11.57
CA ASN A 319 -24.66 4.99 -11.07
C ASN A 319 -25.42 6.30 -11.34
N LEU A 320 -24.79 7.47 -11.11
CA LEU A 320 -25.35 8.78 -11.46
C LEU A 320 -25.74 8.88 -12.93
N LYS A 321 -24.93 8.32 -13.84
CA LYS A 321 -25.26 8.31 -15.28
C LYS A 321 -26.41 7.36 -15.61
N ILE A 322 -26.46 6.19 -14.98
CA ILE A 322 -27.52 5.19 -15.19
C ILE A 322 -28.87 5.73 -14.67
N VAL A 323 -28.89 6.22 -13.43
CA VAL A 323 -30.08 6.76 -12.78
C VAL A 323 -30.53 8.07 -13.44
N GLY A 324 -29.58 8.96 -13.77
CA GLY A 324 -29.89 10.28 -14.31
C GLY A 324 -30.45 10.28 -15.74
N LYS A 325 -30.01 9.35 -16.61
CA LYS A 325 -30.50 9.29 -18.01
C LYS A 325 -31.93 8.82 -18.15
N ASN A 326 -32.46 8.12 -17.14
CA ASN A 326 -33.86 7.71 -17.11
C ASN A 326 -34.31 6.88 -18.34
N LYS A 327 -33.37 6.08 -18.88
CA LYS A 327 -33.56 5.23 -20.07
C LYS A 327 -33.34 3.76 -19.71
N ALA A 328 -34.18 2.89 -20.28
CA ALA A 328 -34.01 1.45 -20.18
C ALA A 328 -32.62 1.02 -20.66
N ASN A 329 -31.96 0.11 -19.92
CA ASN A 329 -30.69 -0.52 -20.30
C ASN A 329 -29.53 0.42 -20.65
N TYR A 330 -29.55 1.67 -20.15
CA TYR A 330 -28.47 2.61 -20.41
C TYR A 330 -27.24 2.33 -19.54
N TRP A 331 -26.11 2.07 -20.19
CA TRP A 331 -24.80 1.93 -19.55
C TRP A 331 -23.77 2.79 -20.29
N PRO A 332 -23.04 3.69 -19.61
CA PRO A 332 -22.04 4.54 -20.26
C PRO A 332 -20.95 3.71 -20.96
N SER A 333 -20.65 3.97 -22.22
CA SER A 333 -19.54 3.29 -22.92
C SER A 333 -18.19 3.51 -22.22
N GLU A 334 -18.03 4.68 -21.60
CA GLU A 334 -16.85 5.08 -20.84
C GLU A 334 -17.22 5.98 -19.63
N ILE A 335 -16.41 5.87 -18.58
CA ILE A 335 -16.42 6.79 -17.45
C ILE A 335 -15.01 7.33 -17.20
N SER A 336 -14.89 8.63 -16.91
CA SER A 336 -13.65 9.24 -16.44
C SER A 336 -13.88 9.98 -15.13
N VAL A 337 -13.17 9.57 -14.07
CA VAL A 337 -13.44 10.01 -12.70
C VAL A 337 -12.14 10.41 -12.02
N LEU A 338 -12.12 11.62 -11.44
CA LEU A 338 -11.04 12.09 -10.57
C LEU A 338 -11.34 11.71 -9.11
N LEU A 339 -10.40 11.02 -8.47
CA LEU A 339 -10.56 10.51 -7.10
C LEU A 339 -10.02 11.45 -6.01
N LYS A 340 -9.24 12.46 -6.39
CA LYS A 340 -8.64 13.43 -5.46
C LYS A 340 -9.72 14.08 -4.59
N GLY A 341 -9.53 13.99 -3.28
CA GLY A 341 -10.45 14.58 -2.28
C GLY A 341 -11.82 13.92 -2.19
N LYS A 342 -12.05 12.76 -2.84
CA LYS A 342 -13.34 12.06 -2.83
C LYS A 342 -13.21 10.65 -2.26
N SER A 343 -14.18 10.23 -1.48
CA SER A 343 -14.34 8.86 -0.96
C SER A 343 -15.79 8.67 -0.54
N TYR A 344 -16.35 7.49 -0.77
CA TYR A 344 -17.69 7.16 -0.30
C TYR A 344 -17.68 5.82 0.40
N LYS A 345 -18.34 5.73 1.57
CA LYS A 345 -18.58 4.46 2.23
C LYS A 345 -19.43 3.54 1.36
N TYR A 346 -20.41 4.12 0.67
CA TYR A 346 -21.28 3.41 -0.24
C TYR A 346 -21.55 4.20 -1.53
N PRO A 347 -21.71 3.53 -2.69
CA PRO A 347 -21.82 4.17 -4.00
C PRO A 347 -23.25 4.45 -4.47
N GLU A 348 -24.27 4.16 -3.66
CA GLU A 348 -25.67 4.33 -4.03
C GLU A 348 -26.00 5.82 -4.24
N VAL A 349 -26.92 6.03 -5.16
CA VAL A 349 -27.47 7.34 -5.52
C VAL A 349 -28.94 7.28 -5.22
N ARG A 350 -29.37 8.09 -4.24
CA ARG A 350 -30.79 8.32 -4.00
C ARG A 350 -31.24 9.45 -4.92
N LYS A 351 -32.26 9.19 -5.72
CA LYS A 351 -33.01 10.24 -6.41
C LYS A 351 -34.24 10.55 -5.56
N THR A 352 -34.54 11.83 -5.37
CA THR A 352 -35.85 12.23 -4.85
C THR A 352 -36.90 11.71 -5.81
N GLN A 353 -37.95 11.09 -5.26
CA GLN A 353 -39.02 10.46 -6.01
C GLN A 353 -39.49 11.39 -7.13
N SER A 354 -39.54 10.87 -8.36
CA SER A 354 -39.74 11.75 -9.51
C SER A 354 -41.20 12.24 -9.60
N THR A 355 -42.16 11.49 -9.06
CA THR A 355 -43.58 11.86 -8.89
C THR A 355 -44.24 11.02 -7.78
N ASN A 356 -45.35 11.46 -7.16
CA ASN A 356 -45.98 10.84 -5.98
C ASN A 356 -46.37 9.34 -6.11
N TYR A 357 -46.35 8.76 -7.31
CA TYR A 357 -46.82 7.39 -7.59
C TYR A 357 -45.72 6.31 -7.73
N TYR A 358 -44.45 6.67 -7.51
CA TYR A 358 -43.28 5.86 -7.84
C TYR A 358 -42.50 5.36 -6.60
N CYS A 359 -43.12 5.33 -5.42
CA CYS A 359 -42.46 4.91 -4.18
C CYS A 359 -41.88 3.47 -4.26
N GLY A 360 -42.63 2.54 -4.86
CA GLY A 360 -42.18 1.17 -5.14
C GLY A 360 -40.97 1.10 -6.07
N PRO A 361 -41.08 1.60 -7.32
CA PRO A 361 -39.98 1.64 -8.27
C PRO A 361 -38.72 2.38 -7.79
N ASN A 362 -38.89 3.47 -7.02
CA ASN A 362 -37.77 4.19 -6.44
C ASN A 362 -37.05 3.35 -5.37
N SER A 363 -37.81 2.70 -4.49
CA SER A 363 -37.26 1.81 -3.46
C SER A 363 -36.57 0.59 -4.09
N ALA A 364 -37.19 0.00 -5.11
CA ALA A 364 -36.62 -1.09 -5.90
C ALA A 364 -35.29 -0.66 -6.54
N SER A 365 -35.23 0.55 -7.13
CA SER A 365 -33.99 1.11 -7.69
C SER A 365 -32.87 1.16 -6.64
N VAL A 366 -33.13 1.62 -5.43
CA VAL A 366 -32.11 1.66 -4.36
C VAL A 366 -31.61 0.26 -4.03
N CYS A 367 -32.49 -0.74 -3.95
CA CYS A 367 -32.07 -2.10 -3.61
C CYS A 367 -31.29 -2.78 -4.73
N THR A 368 -31.65 -2.55 -5.99
CA THR A 368 -30.86 -3.11 -7.08
C THR A 368 -29.44 -2.50 -7.09
N GLN A 369 -29.27 -1.23 -6.69
CA GLN A 369 -27.96 -0.60 -6.52
C GLN A 369 -27.13 -1.22 -5.37
N VAL A 370 -27.76 -1.55 -4.23
CA VAL A 370 -27.08 -2.22 -3.09
C VAL A 370 -26.50 -3.55 -3.53
N LEU A 371 -27.25 -4.29 -4.34
CA LEU A 371 -26.82 -5.57 -4.89
C LEU A 371 -25.76 -5.42 -5.98
N LYS A 372 -25.55 -4.24 -6.56
CA LYS A 372 -24.65 -3.96 -7.71
C LYS A 372 -25.23 -4.32 -9.08
N ASN A 373 -26.55 -4.29 -9.21
CA ASN A 373 -27.26 -4.46 -10.47
C ASN A 373 -28.18 -3.25 -10.71
N TYR A 374 -27.69 -2.21 -11.38
CA TYR A 374 -28.27 -0.86 -11.33
C TYR A 374 -29.43 -0.69 -12.30
N TYR A 375 -30.60 -0.28 -11.79
CA TYR A 375 -31.76 0.09 -12.59
C TYR A 375 -32.31 1.43 -12.12
N CYS A 376 -32.73 2.28 -13.06
CA CYS A 376 -33.33 3.58 -12.73
C CYS A 376 -34.83 3.44 -12.40
N GLU A 377 -35.34 4.33 -11.54
CA GLU A 377 -36.75 4.41 -11.10
C GLU A 377 -37.75 4.31 -12.26
N LYS A 378 -37.58 5.09 -13.35
CA LYS A 378 -38.52 5.08 -14.48
C LYS A 378 -38.51 3.78 -15.26
N TYR A 379 -37.34 3.15 -15.40
CA TYR A 379 -37.27 1.85 -16.07
C TYR A 379 -38.04 0.81 -15.27
N LEU A 380 -37.81 0.75 -13.96
CA LEU A 380 -38.54 -0.15 -13.07
C LEU A 380 -40.03 0.17 -13.06
N ALA A 381 -40.41 1.45 -13.04
CA ALA A 381 -41.81 1.84 -13.08
C ALA A 381 -42.52 1.41 -14.37
N LYS A 382 -41.84 1.53 -15.53
CA LYS A 382 -42.35 1.01 -16.80
C LYS A 382 -42.45 -0.51 -16.78
N LEU A 383 -41.43 -1.20 -16.26
CA LEU A 383 -41.40 -2.66 -16.17
C LEU A 383 -42.49 -3.21 -15.24
N MET A 384 -42.79 -2.50 -14.16
CA MET A 384 -43.77 -2.85 -13.13
C MET A 384 -45.18 -2.30 -13.41
N GLY A 385 -45.42 -1.71 -14.59
CA GLY A 385 -46.75 -1.19 -14.96
C GLY A 385 -47.29 -0.08 -14.05
N THR A 386 -46.41 0.75 -13.49
CA THR A 386 -46.80 1.79 -12.51
C THR A 386 -47.78 2.79 -13.11
N ASN A 387 -48.92 2.97 -12.44
CA ASN A 387 -49.98 3.88 -12.83
C ASN A 387 -49.87 5.20 -12.04
N ARG A 388 -50.14 6.34 -12.71
CA ARG A 388 -50.17 7.67 -12.10
C ARG A 388 -51.39 7.94 -11.20
N ARG A 389 -52.35 7.02 -11.09
CA ARG A 389 -53.51 7.12 -10.19
C ARG A 389 -53.41 6.12 -9.04
N GLU A 390 -53.03 4.88 -9.35
CA GLU A 390 -53.07 3.75 -8.41
C GLU A 390 -51.69 3.39 -7.83
N GLY A 391 -50.60 3.97 -8.35
CA GLY A 391 -49.24 3.60 -7.96
C GLY A 391 -48.79 2.26 -8.55
N THR A 392 -47.99 1.50 -7.79
CA THR A 392 -47.45 0.20 -8.20
C THR A 392 -47.93 -0.89 -7.24
N LYS A 393 -48.61 -1.92 -7.76
CA LYS A 393 -49.03 -3.07 -6.95
C LYS A 393 -47.83 -3.90 -6.49
N CYS A 394 -47.89 -4.47 -5.27
CA CYS A 394 -46.81 -5.26 -4.70
C CYS A 394 -46.40 -6.43 -5.59
N GLN A 395 -47.36 -7.16 -6.17
CA GLN A 395 -47.08 -8.28 -7.07
C GLN A 395 -46.31 -7.84 -8.32
N TRP A 396 -46.63 -6.68 -8.88
CA TRP A 396 -45.92 -6.18 -10.07
C TRP A 396 -44.47 -5.80 -9.78
N ILE A 397 -44.16 -5.38 -8.56
CA ILE A 397 -42.78 -5.15 -8.12
C ILE A 397 -42.01 -6.47 -8.10
N ILE A 398 -42.62 -7.53 -7.54
CA ILE A 398 -42.05 -8.88 -7.50
C ILE A 398 -41.81 -9.39 -8.92
N ASP A 399 -42.84 -9.39 -9.77
CA ASP A 399 -42.75 -9.88 -11.14
C ASP A 399 -41.72 -9.09 -11.96
N GLY A 400 -41.67 -7.77 -11.78
CA GLY A 400 -40.71 -6.91 -12.44
C GLY A 400 -39.27 -7.21 -12.04
N LEU A 401 -39.02 -7.52 -10.77
CA LEU A 401 -37.69 -7.86 -10.27
C LEU A 401 -37.29 -9.30 -10.62
N ASN A 402 -38.23 -10.24 -10.59
CA ASN A 402 -38.03 -11.61 -11.07
C ASN A 402 -37.64 -11.63 -12.56
N LYS A 403 -38.27 -10.80 -13.39
CA LYS A 403 -37.88 -10.60 -14.81
C LYS A 403 -36.44 -10.09 -15.00
N LEU A 404 -35.86 -9.46 -13.97
CA LEU A 404 -34.48 -8.97 -13.97
C LEU A 404 -33.52 -9.95 -13.28
N GLY A 405 -33.98 -11.15 -12.91
CA GLY A 405 -33.17 -12.20 -12.26
C GLY A 405 -32.96 -11.99 -10.76
N PHE A 406 -33.75 -11.14 -10.10
CA PHE A 406 -33.77 -11.08 -8.64
C PHE A 406 -34.80 -12.08 -8.12
N ASN A 407 -34.50 -12.72 -6.99
CA ASN A 407 -35.53 -13.44 -6.24
C ASN A 407 -36.19 -12.46 -5.26
N ALA A 408 -37.39 -11.98 -5.60
CA ALA A 408 -38.15 -11.04 -4.79
C ALA A 408 -39.32 -11.75 -4.07
N THR A 409 -39.46 -11.50 -2.77
CA THR A 409 -40.58 -12.00 -1.96
C THR A 409 -41.23 -10.88 -1.17
N TYR A 410 -42.55 -10.99 -0.98
CA TYR A 410 -43.38 -10.01 -0.29
C TYR A 410 -43.85 -10.56 1.05
N PHE A 411 -43.78 -9.73 2.10
CA PHE A 411 -44.32 -10.06 3.41
C PHE A 411 -45.19 -8.91 3.92
N TYR A 412 -46.47 -9.22 4.14
CA TYR A 412 -47.44 -8.29 4.72
C TYR A 412 -47.37 -8.34 6.26
N LYS A 413 -47.36 -7.18 6.92
CA LYS A 413 -47.35 -7.06 8.40
C LYS A 413 -46.26 -7.90 9.07
N ALA A 414 -45.05 -7.93 8.50
CA ALA A 414 -43.93 -8.62 9.11
C ALA A 414 -43.57 -7.94 10.45
N SER A 415 -43.54 -8.70 11.54
CA SER A 415 -42.93 -8.24 12.79
C SER A 415 -41.44 -7.93 12.57
N PHE A 416 -40.86 -7.09 13.42
CA PHE A 416 -39.42 -6.82 13.37
C PHE A 416 -38.58 -8.11 13.42
N ASP A 417 -39.03 -9.11 14.19
CA ASP A 417 -38.36 -10.40 14.30
C ASP A 417 -38.44 -11.22 13.01
N ASN A 418 -39.59 -11.23 12.34
CA ASN A 418 -39.72 -11.86 11.02
C ASN A 418 -38.81 -11.16 10.02
N ALA A 419 -38.76 -9.83 10.08
CA ALA A 419 -37.91 -9.06 9.20
C ALA A 419 -36.41 -9.33 9.45
N LEU A 420 -36.02 -9.43 10.71
CA LEU A 420 -34.67 -9.76 11.13
C LEU A 420 -34.30 -11.20 10.74
N ASN A 421 -35.23 -12.15 10.82
CA ASN A 421 -35.02 -13.54 10.41
C ASN A 421 -34.81 -13.66 8.90
N GLU A 422 -35.55 -12.90 8.08
CA GLU A 422 -35.31 -12.86 6.64
C GLU A 422 -33.99 -12.15 6.27
N LEU A 423 -33.60 -11.10 7.00
CA LEU A 423 -32.26 -10.50 6.88
C LEU A 423 -31.15 -11.49 7.27
N LYS A 424 -31.36 -12.31 8.32
CA LYS A 424 -30.43 -13.40 8.72
C LYS A 424 -30.29 -14.45 7.62
N LYS A 425 -31.33 -14.69 6.82
CA LYS A 425 -31.30 -15.52 5.59
C LYS A 425 -30.57 -14.84 4.43
N ARG A 426 -29.82 -13.76 4.68
CA ARG A 426 -28.95 -13.06 3.72
C ARG A 426 -29.68 -12.33 2.60
N ARG A 427 -30.94 -11.94 2.83
CA ARG A 427 -31.74 -11.18 1.89
C ARG A 427 -31.57 -9.68 2.14
N CYS A 428 -31.62 -8.84 1.11
CA CYS A 428 -31.74 -7.38 1.24
C CYS A 428 -33.20 -6.99 1.47
N CYS A 429 -33.49 -6.00 2.32
CA CYS A 429 -34.86 -5.58 2.60
C CYS A 429 -35.18 -4.18 2.03
N ILE A 430 -36.37 -4.02 1.43
CA ILE A 430 -37.03 -2.72 1.26
C ILE A 430 -38.13 -2.62 2.30
N SER A 431 -38.13 -1.55 3.09
CA SER A 431 -39.31 -1.13 3.83
C SER A 431 -40.00 0.01 3.05
N ILE A 432 -41.22 -0.19 2.56
CA ILE A 432 -42.02 0.89 1.95
C ILE A 432 -42.98 1.42 3.02
N PRO A 433 -42.80 2.65 3.53
CA PRO A 433 -43.76 3.27 4.42
C PRO A 433 -44.90 3.88 3.58
N CYS A 434 -45.87 3.08 3.19
CA CYS A 434 -47.18 3.58 2.73
C CYS A 434 -48.26 2.83 3.50
N THR A 435 -48.97 3.56 4.37
CA THR A 435 -50.12 3.16 5.24
C THR A 435 -50.03 1.84 6.02
N SER A 436 -48.96 1.05 5.85
CA SER A 436 -48.64 -0.21 6.54
C SER A 436 -47.14 -0.52 6.35
N PRO A 437 -46.45 -1.13 7.34
CA PRO A 437 -45.06 -1.56 7.16
C PRO A 437 -44.99 -2.72 6.16
N LEU A 438 -44.47 -2.43 4.96
CA LEU A 438 -44.30 -3.38 3.86
C LEU A 438 -42.82 -3.77 3.75
N CYS A 439 -42.48 -5.05 3.92
CA CYS A 439 -41.11 -5.54 3.77
C CYS A 439 -40.98 -6.43 2.52
N PHE A 440 -40.10 -6.04 1.59
CA PHE A 440 -39.70 -6.90 0.47
C PHE A 440 -38.30 -7.41 0.67
N TYR A 441 -38.06 -8.69 0.41
CA TYR A 441 -36.75 -9.30 0.51
C TYR A 441 -36.22 -9.73 -0.85
N PHE A 442 -34.96 -9.40 -1.11
CA PHE A 442 -34.26 -9.62 -2.37
C PHE A 442 -33.03 -10.47 -2.20
N GLY A 443 -32.85 -11.45 -3.09
CA GLY A 443 -31.62 -12.20 -3.26
C GLY A 443 -31.21 -12.25 -4.73
N TYR A 444 -29.95 -12.62 -4.96
CA TYR A 444 -29.50 -13.01 -6.30
C TYR A 444 -30.07 -14.39 -6.67
N GLN A 445 -30.50 -14.55 -7.91
CA GLN A 445 -30.67 -15.85 -8.55
C GLN A 445 -29.43 -16.04 -9.44
N PHE A 446 -28.49 -16.87 -8.99
CA PHE A 446 -27.32 -17.25 -9.79
C PHE A 446 -27.57 -18.57 -10.49
#